data_AF-R6TVB6-F1
#
_entry.id   AF-R6TVB6-F1
#
_cell.length_a   1.000
_cell.length_b   1.000
_cell.length_c   1.000
_cell.angle_alpha   90.00
_cell.angle_beta   90.00
_cell.angle_gamma   90.00
#
_symmetry.space_group_name_H-M   'P 1'
#
loop_
_entity.id
_entity.type
_entity.pdbx_description
1 polymer ?
#
loop_
_entity_poly.entity_id
_entity_poly.type
_entity_poly.pdbx_seq_one_letter_code
_entity_poly.pdbx_strand_id
1 'polypeptide(L)'
;MLTHYQWYSGRTFKSILDTVPYNELLGLYGTLHEADIEKSYEVLDAHFEKSECKLKTARRHCGLTQEELAHESGVSLNTIRAYERKSKDINKAQIDIVLRLAKALRCDITELLD
;
A
#
# COMPACT_ATOMS: atom_id res chain seq x y z
N MET A 1 -22.32 1.98 3.48
CA MET A 1 -21.16 2.08 2.56
C MET A 1 -19.90 1.45 3.15
N LEU A 2 -19.29 2.00 4.22
CA LEU A 2 -18.01 1.51 4.75
C LEU A 2 -18.04 0.04 5.21
N THR A 3 -19.11 -0.39 5.89
CA THR A 3 -19.30 -1.79 6.31
C THR A 3 -19.47 -2.74 5.13
N HIS A 4 -20.16 -2.31 4.08
CA HIS A 4 -20.33 -3.10 2.86
C HIS A 4 -19.00 -3.28 2.12
N TYR A 5 -18.21 -2.21 2.00
CA TYR A 5 -16.90 -2.29 1.39
C TYR A 5 -15.91 -3.14 2.20
N GLN A 6 -15.99 -3.09 3.54
CA GLN A 6 -15.21 -3.96 4.41
C GLN A 6 -15.52 -5.44 4.18
N TRP A 7 -16.80 -5.80 4.02
CA TRP A 7 -17.20 -7.16 3.66
C TRP A 7 -16.77 -7.57 2.25
N TYR A 8 -16.92 -6.67 1.28
CA TYR A 8 -16.56 -6.93 -0.12
C TYR A 8 -15.05 -7.14 -0.30
N SER A 9 -14.22 -6.23 0.25
CA SER A 9 -12.77 -6.23 0.05
C SER A 9 -11.99 -7.09 1.05
N GLY A 10 -12.61 -7.46 2.18
CA GLY A 10 -11.95 -8.16 3.28
C GLY A 10 -10.91 -7.31 4.05
N ARG A 11 -10.75 -6.03 3.72
CA ARG A 11 -9.79 -5.12 4.34
C ARG A 11 -10.25 -4.71 5.74
N THR A 12 -9.33 -4.51 6.67
CA THR A 12 -9.70 -4.00 8.00
C THR A 12 -10.16 -2.55 7.93
N PHE A 13 -11.02 -2.12 8.85
CA PHE A 13 -11.42 -0.70 8.94
C PHE A 13 -10.22 0.24 9.09
N LYS A 14 -9.19 -0.20 9.82
CA LYS A 14 -7.93 0.54 9.93
C LYS A 14 -7.28 0.76 8.57
N SER A 15 -7.10 -0.29 7.77
CA SER A 15 -6.52 -0.19 6.43
C SER A 15 -7.32 0.74 5.51
N ILE A 16 -8.65 0.69 5.58
CA ILE A 16 -9.55 1.56 4.80
C ILE A 16 -9.38 3.02 5.20
N LEU A 17 -9.37 3.32 6.50
CA LEU A 17 -9.26 4.69 7.01
C LEU A 17 -7.84 5.28 6.90
N ASP A 18 -6.80 4.43 6.94
CA ASP A 18 -5.42 4.84 6.68
C ASP A 18 -5.22 5.21 5.20
N THR A 19 -5.99 4.62 4.29
CA THR A 19 -5.89 4.85 2.85
C THR A 19 -6.80 5.98 2.36
N VAL A 20 -8.04 6.03 2.87
CA VAL A 20 -9.01 7.06 2.56
C VAL A 20 -9.33 7.80 3.86
N PRO A 21 -8.69 8.97 4.10
CA PRO A 21 -8.86 9.68 5.35
C PRO A 21 -10.31 10.12 5.54
N TYR A 22 -10.73 10.23 6.80
CA TYR A 22 -12.12 10.50 7.17
C TYR A 22 -12.74 11.73 6.48
N ASN A 23 -11.97 12.79 6.28
CA ASN A 23 -12.44 14.00 5.60
C ASN A 23 -12.79 13.76 4.12
N GLU A 24 -12.04 12.90 3.44
CA GLU A 24 -12.30 12.53 2.05
C GLU A 24 -13.52 11.61 1.96
N LEU A 25 -13.64 10.65 2.88
CA LEU A 25 -14.84 9.83 3.04
C LEU A 25 -16.11 10.66 3.27
N LEU A 26 -16.04 11.69 4.13
CA LEU A 26 -17.15 12.63 4.37
C LEU A 26 -17.53 13.40 3.10
N GLY A 27 -16.54 13.89 2.36
CA GLY A 27 -16.77 14.61 1.10
C GLY A 27 -17.41 13.72 0.03
N LEU A 28 -17.04 12.44 -0.01
CA LEU A 28 -17.60 11.46 -0.93
C LEU A 28 -18.97 10.91 -0.49
N TYR A 29 -19.29 10.97 0.80
CA TYR A 29 -20.50 10.38 1.36
C TYR A 29 -21.78 10.92 0.70
N GLY A 30 -21.85 12.23 0.46
CA GLY A 30 -23.01 12.86 -0.18
C GLY A 30 -23.34 12.20 -1.53
N THR A 31 -22.34 12.01 -2.40
CA THR A 31 -22.55 11.41 -3.72
C THR A 31 -22.69 9.89 -3.66
N LEU A 32 -21.89 9.22 -2.83
CA LEU A 32 -21.83 7.76 -2.80
C LEU A 32 -22.96 7.11 -2.01
N HIS A 33 -23.62 7.82 -1.08
CA HIS A 33 -24.76 7.26 -0.35
C HIS A 33 -26.05 7.21 -1.18
N GLU A 34 -26.17 8.07 -2.19
CA GLU A 34 -27.31 8.09 -3.13
C GLU A 34 -27.06 7.22 -4.36
N ALA A 35 -25.80 6.90 -4.65
CA ALA A 35 -25.40 6.04 -5.74
C ALA A 35 -25.52 4.54 -5.39
N ASP A 36 -25.42 3.70 -6.41
CA ASP A 36 -25.26 2.26 -6.23
C ASP A 36 -24.01 1.97 -5.37
N ILE A 37 -24.13 1.00 -4.47
CA ILE A 37 -23.05 0.58 -3.59
C ILE A 37 -21.81 0.12 -4.38
N GLU A 38 -21.98 -0.42 -5.58
CA GLU A 38 -20.85 -0.80 -6.45
C GLU A 38 -19.99 0.40 -6.85
N LYS A 39 -20.58 1.59 -7.02
CA LYS A 39 -19.81 2.83 -7.27
C LYS A 39 -18.96 3.23 -6.09
N SER A 40 -19.41 2.93 -4.87
CA SER A 40 -18.58 3.12 -3.69
C SER A 40 -17.36 2.21 -3.70
N TYR A 41 -17.48 0.99 -4.23
CA TYR A 41 -16.36 0.06 -4.32
C TYR A 41 -15.32 0.53 -5.34
N GLU A 42 -15.76 0.94 -6.54
CA GLU A 42 -14.87 1.49 -7.57
C GLU A 42 -14.04 2.67 -7.05
N VAL A 43 -14.69 3.62 -6.36
CA VAL A 43 -14.00 4.80 -5.83
C VAL A 43 -13.00 4.40 -4.75
N LEU A 44 -13.39 3.56 -3.80
CA LEU A 44 -12.50 3.13 -2.72
C LEU A 44 -11.32 2.29 -3.26
N ASP A 45 -11.56 1.38 -4.20
CA ASP A 45 -10.50 0.59 -4.85
C ASP A 45 -9.51 1.51 -5.59
N ALA A 46 -9.98 2.56 -6.25
CA ALA A 46 -9.10 3.54 -6.89
C ALA A 46 -8.19 4.29 -5.90
N HIS A 47 -8.63 4.52 -4.65
CA HIS A 47 -7.75 5.06 -3.61
C HIS A 47 -6.67 4.07 -3.20
N PHE A 48 -7.00 2.77 -3.10
CA PHE A 48 -6.03 1.73 -2.81
C PHE A 48 -5.04 1.50 -3.96
N GLU A 49 -5.45 1.67 -5.21
CA GLU A 49 -4.54 1.64 -6.35
C GLU A 49 -3.57 2.83 -6.34
N LYS A 50 -4.08 4.02 -5.98
CA LYS A 50 -3.28 5.25 -5.89
C LYS A 50 -2.42 5.32 -4.62
N SER A 51 -2.77 4.55 -3.58
CA SER A 51 -2.00 4.51 -2.33
C SER A 51 -0.55 4.10 -2.59
N GLU A 52 0.39 4.83 -2.01
CA GLU A 52 1.80 4.51 -2.15
C GLU A 52 2.11 3.15 -1.52
N CYS A 53 2.89 2.32 -2.22
CA CYS A 53 3.37 1.05 -1.68
C CYS A 53 4.14 1.28 -0.37
N LYS A 54 3.87 0.47 0.67
CA LYS A 54 4.56 0.56 1.98
C LYS A 54 6.08 0.57 1.83
N LEU A 55 6.64 -0.21 0.89
CA LEU A 55 8.07 -0.20 0.57
C LEU A 55 8.56 1.19 0.11
N LYS A 56 7.80 1.85 -0.76
CA LYS A 56 8.13 3.20 -1.27
C LYS A 56 8.07 4.24 -0.15
N THR A 57 7.07 4.12 0.73
CA THR A 57 6.90 4.98 1.90
C THR A 57 8.07 4.80 2.87
N ALA A 58 8.41 3.56 3.25
CA ALA A 58 9.54 3.23 4.10
C ALA A 58 10.87 3.74 3.52
N ARG A 59 11.10 3.54 2.23
CA ARG A 59 12.29 4.07 1.54
C ARG A 59 12.40 5.59 1.65
N ARG A 60 11.30 6.31 1.45
CA ARG A 60 11.27 7.78 1.58
C ARG A 60 11.53 8.24 3.00
N HIS A 61 11.03 7.52 4.01
CA HIS A 61 11.34 7.81 5.41
C HIS A 61 12.83 7.66 5.73
N CYS A 62 13.51 6.70 5.11
CA CYS A 62 14.95 6.53 5.23
C CYS A 62 15.78 7.53 4.38
N GLY A 63 15.13 8.35 3.55
CA GLY A 63 15.81 9.29 2.65
C GLY A 63 16.57 8.64 1.48
N LEU A 64 16.33 7.35 1.21
CA LEU A 64 17.07 6.58 0.20
C LEU A 64 16.43 6.72 -1.19
N THR A 65 17.24 6.73 -2.24
CA THR A 65 16.81 6.53 -3.62
C THR A 65 16.59 5.04 -3.91
N GLN A 66 15.93 4.72 -5.03
CA GLN A 66 15.75 3.32 -5.44
C GLN A 66 17.09 2.63 -5.69
N GLU A 67 18.09 3.36 -6.19
CA GLU A 67 19.44 2.86 -6.47
C GLU A 67 20.22 2.61 -5.18
N GLU A 68 20.15 3.53 -4.22
CA GLU A 68 20.77 3.34 -2.89
C GLU A 68 20.14 2.17 -2.15
N LEU A 69 18.80 2.05 -2.16
CA LEU A 69 18.13 0.88 -1.57
C LEU A 69 18.55 -0.42 -2.26
N ALA A 70 18.71 -0.42 -3.59
CA ALA A 70 19.19 -1.58 -4.34
C ALA A 70 20.61 -1.97 -3.91
N HIS A 71 21.49 -0.97 -3.76
CA HIS A 71 22.86 -1.18 -3.34
C HIS A 71 22.94 -1.69 -1.89
N GLU A 72 22.23 -1.07 -0.95
CA GLU A 72 22.26 -1.45 0.48
C GLU A 72 21.61 -2.80 0.76
N SER A 73 20.46 -3.09 0.13
CA SER A 73 19.80 -4.39 0.29
C SER A 73 20.45 -5.49 -0.57
N GLY A 74 21.22 -5.12 -1.59
CA GLY A 74 21.73 -5.99 -2.64
C GLY A 74 20.64 -6.63 -3.52
N VAL A 75 19.41 -6.10 -3.48
CA VAL A 75 18.29 -6.51 -4.32
C VAL A 75 18.36 -5.70 -5.62
N SER A 76 18.05 -6.33 -6.77
CA SER A 76 18.14 -5.61 -8.05
C SER A 76 17.21 -4.39 -8.10
N LEU A 77 17.65 -3.31 -8.74
CA LEU A 77 16.85 -2.10 -8.96
C LEU A 77 15.51 -2.41 -9.65
N ASN A 78 15.51 -3.34 -10.61
CA ASN A 78 14.31 -3.79 -11.29
C ASN A 78 13.32 -4.47 -10.33
N THR A 79 13.82 -5.25 -9.38
CA THR A 79 13.00 -5.90 -8.36
C THR A 79 12.36 -4.87 -7.43
N ILE A 80 13.12 -3.88 -6.96
CA ILE A 80 12.59 -2.77 -6.12
C ILE A 80 11.51 -1.99 -6.88
N ARG A 81 11.77 -1.63 -8.14
CA ARG A 81 10.78 -0.96 -9.00
C ARG A 81 9.51 -1.80 -9.19
N ALA A 82 9.64 -3.11 -9.34
CA ALA A 82 8.49 -3.99 -9.50
C ALA A 82 7.62 -4.06 -8.23
N TYR A 83 8.25 -4.11 -7.04
CA TYR A 83 7.52 -4.06 -5.78
C TYR A 83 6.88 -2.69 -5.54
N GLU A 84 7.60 -1.59 -5.75
CA GLU A 84 7.05 -0.23 -5.56
C GLU A 84 5.90 0.11 -6.51
N ARG A 85 5.90 -0.48 -7.72
CA ARG A 85 4.80 -0.34 -8.69
C ARG A 85 3.66 -1.34 -8.47
N LYS A 86 3.72 -2.14 -7.40
CA LYS A 86 2.78 -3.23 -7.10
C LYS A 86 2.62 -4.24 -8.25
N SER A 87 3.57 -4.31 -9.20
CA SER A 87 3.54 -5.29 -10.29
C SER A 87 4.03 -6.66 -9.83
N LYS A 88 4.84 -6.69 -8.77
CA LYS A 88 5.10 -7.88 -7.96
C LYS A 88 4.55 -7.67 -6.56
N ASP A 89 3.92 -8.71 -6.05
CA ASP A 89 3.42 -8.74 -4.69
C ASP A 89 4.58 -9.00 -3.72
N ILE A 90 4.84 -8.04 -2.84
CA ILE A 90 5.90 -8.16 -1.83
C ILE A 90 5.56 -9.25 -0.80
N ASN A 91 4.27 -9.52 -0.58
CA ASN A 91 3.83 -10.60 0.32
C ASN A 91 4.17 -11.99 -0.22
N LYS A 92 4.42 -12.10 -1.53
CA LYS A 92 4.85 -13.32 -2.21
C LYS A 92 6.35 -13.34 -2.50
N ALA A 93 7.09 -12.32 -2.04
CA ALA A 93 8.54 -12.31 -2.19
C ALA A 93 9.17 -13.40 -1.32
N GLN A 94 10.35 -13.87 -1.73
CA GLN A 94 11.14 -14.75 -0.88
C GLN A 94 11.52 -14.02 0.40
N ILE A 95 11.43 -14.72 1.53
CA ILE A 95 11.63 -14.10 2.84
C ILE A 95 13.03 -13.49 3.00
N ASP A 96 14.04 -14.03 2.30
CA ASP A 96 15.39 -13.46 2.29
C ASP A 96 15.40 -12.04 1.69
N ILE A 97 14.65 -11.81 0.61
CA ILE A 97 14.56 -10.52 -0.08
C ILE A 97 13.90 -9.51 0.87
N VAL A 98 12.79 -9.89 1.49
CA VAL A 98 12.07 -9.01 2.41
C VAL A 98 12.93 -8.66 3.63
N LEU A 99 13.67 -9.63 4.16
CA LEU A 99 14.53 -9.44 5.32
C LEU A 99 15.75 -8.55 5.00
N ARG A 100 16.28 -8.63 3.78
CA ARG A 100 17.35 -7.73 3.28
C ARG A 100 16.84 -6.30 3.08
N LEU A 101 15.63 -6.14 2.53
CA LEU A 101 14.98 -4.83 2.41
C LEU A 101 14.71 -4.21 3.78
N ALA A 102 14.14 -4.99 4.71
CA ALA A 102 13.87 -4.56 6.08
C ALA A 102 15.15 -4.10 6.80
N LYS A 103 16.24 -4.85 6.65
CA LYS A 103 17.56 -4.47 7.21
C LYS A 103 18.10 -3.17 6.64
N ALA A 104 18.02 -2.97 5.32
CA ALA A 104 18.47 -1.73 4.68
C ALA A 104 17.61 -0.53 5.14
N LEU A 105 16.30 -0.74 5.25
CA LEU A 105 15.33 0.28 5.67
C LEU A 105 15.23 0.47 7.19
N ARG A 106 15.96 -0.35 7.98
CA ARG A 106 15.91 -0.35 9.45
C ARG A 106 14.48 -0.44 10.00
N CYS A 107 13.60 -1.13 9.30
CA CYS A 107 12.21 -1.34 9.68
C CYS A 107 11.93 -2.82 9.94
N ASP A 108 10.78 -3.12 10.55
CA ASP A 108 10.35 -4.50 10.69
C ASP A 108 9.81 -5.05 9.36
N ILE A 109 9.94 -6.35 9.14
CA ILE A 109 9.40 -7.02 7.95
C ILE A 109 7.89 -6.79 7.84
N THR A 110 7.17 -6.78 8.96
CA THR A 110 5.72 -6.53 9.02
C THR A 110 5.32 -5.13 8.55
N GLU A 111 6.23 -4.15 8.59
CA GLU A 111 5.97 -2.79 8.08
C GLU A 111 6.09 -2.72 6.55
N LEU A 112 6.79 -3.67 5.93
CA LEU A 112 6.94 -3.78 4.48
C LEU A 112 5.86 -4.63 3.82
N LEU A 113 5.24 -5.54 4.57
CA LEU A 113 4.17 -6.40 4.10
C LEU A 113 2.82 -5.66 4.10
N ASP A 114 1.99 -5.92 3.10
CA ASP A 114 0.69 -5.26 2.92
C ASP A 114 -0.42 -5.90 3.75
#